data_AF-A0A519P0C1-F1
#
_entry.id   AF-A0A519P0C1-F1
#
_cell.length_a   1.000
_cell.length_b   1.000
_cell.length_c   1.000
_cell.angle_alpha   90.00
_cell.angle_beta   90.00
_cell.angle_gamma   90.00
#
_symmetry.space_group_name_H-M   'P 1'
#
loop_
_entity.id
_entity.type
_entity.pdbx_description
1 polymer ?
#
loop_
_entity_poly.entity_id
_entity_poly.type
_entity_poly.pdbx_seq_one_letter_code
_entity_poly.pdbx_strand_id
1 'polypeptide(L)'
;GIKIKVLDSLSEGVPCVCTPMAAEGLDLPPILRQHTVGEIDDLPRLIRALHDDEVLNRACAEAGLASIETLCGRDAVDDLMRKAVA
;
A
#
# COMPACT_ATOMS: atom_id res chain seq x y z
N GLY A 1 2.50 12.42 7.61
CA GLY A 1 1.81 12.80 6.35
C GLY A 1 1.93 11.67 5.34
N ILE A 2 0.89 11.41 4.54
CA ILE A 2 0.82 10.27 3.62
C ILE A 2 1.65 10.52 2.36
N LYS A 3 2.42 9.52 1.92
CA LYS A 3 3.29 9.63 0.75
C LYS A 3 2.55 9.14 -0.50
N ILE A 4 2.35 10.05 -1.45
CA ILE A 4 1.61 9.79 -2.70
C ILE A 4 2.23 8.65 -3.50
N LYS A 5 3.56 8.51 -3.54
CA LYS A 5 4.24 7.43 -4.31
C LYS A 5 3.83 6.01 -3.93
N VAL A 6 3.49 5.78 -2.66
CA VAL A 6 3.01 4.47 -2.22
C VAL A 6 1.59 4.26 -2.73
N LEU A 7 0.75 5.30 -2.68
CA LEU A 7 -0.61 5.25 -3.22
C LEU A 7 -0.61 5.04 -4.74
N ASP A 8 0.20 5.80 -5.49
CA ASP A 8 0.31 5.69 -6.94
C ASP A 8 0.71 4.27 -7.37
N SER A 9 1.66 3.65 -6.67
CA SER A 9 2.06 2.26 -6.95
C SER A 9 0.87 1.31 -6.76
N LEU A 10 0.16 1.43 -5.63
CA LEU A 10 -0.96 0.55 -5.30
C LEU A 10 -2.17 0.79 -6.21
N SER A 11 -2.40 2.02 -6.68
CA SER A 11 -3.51 2.34 -7.60
C SER A 11 -3.31 1.77 -9.00
N GLU A 12 -2.06 1.54 -9.40
CA GLU A 12 -1.71 0.87 -10.64
C GLU A 12 -1.63 -0.67 -10.48
N GLY A 13 -1.99 -1.20 -9.31
CA GLY A 13 -1.89 -2.63 -9.02
C GLY A 13 -0.45 -3.13 -8.92
N VAL A 14 0.51 -2.25 -8.61
CA VAL A 14 1.93 -2.61 -8.44
C VAL A 14 2.24 -2.74 -6.94
N PRO A 15 2.62 -3.94 -6.44
CA PRO A 15 3.04 -4.12 -5.06
C PRO A 15 4.20 -3.18 -4.67
N CYS A 16 4.10 -2.55 -3.51
CA CYS A 16 5.10 -1.59 -3.05
C CYS A 16 5.91 -2.16 -1.86
N VAL A 17 7.23 -2.34 -2.07
CA VAL A 17 8.18 -2.59 -0.98
C VAL A 17 8.77 -1.25 -0.55
N CYS A 18 8.64 -0.90 0.73
CA CYS A 18 9.09 0.40 1.23
C CYS A 18 9.46 0.35 2.72
N THR A 19 9.97 1.45 3.27
CA THR A 19 10.25 1.55 4.71
C THR A 19 9.00 1.95 5.50
N PRO A 20 8.94 1.72 6.82
CA PRO A 20 7.86 2.21 7.67
C PRO A 20 7.59 3.70 7.52
N MET A 21 8.62 4.51 7.28
CA MET A 21 8.49 5.94 7.07
C MET A 21 7.72 6.30 5.78
N ALA A 22 7.87 5.48 4.72
CA ALA A 22 7.10 5.63 3.49
C ALA A 22 5.64 5.21 3.65
N ALA A 23 5.37 4.19 4.48
CA ALA A 23 4.02 3.73 4.80
C ALA A 23 3.31 4.53 5.91
N GLU A 24 3.95 5.56 6.46
CA GLU A 24 3.41 6.37 7.55
C GLU A 24 2.05 6.99 7.20
N GLY A 25 1.05 6.73 8.04
CA GLY A 25 -0.33 7.22 7.85
C GLY A 25 -1.19 6.36 6.92
N LEU A 26 -0.68 5.23 6.43
CA LEU A 26 -1.44 4.24 5.68
C LEU A 26 -1.79 3.06 6.59
N ASP A 27 -3.08 2.75 6.72
CA ASP A 27 -3.50 1.49 7.35
C ASP A 27 -3.50 0.36 6.33
N LEU A 28 -2.29 -0.10 5.99
CA LEU A 28 -2.09 -1.15 5.01
C LEU A 28 -2.60 -2.51 5.53
N PRO A 29 -3.32 -3.31 4.71
CA PRO A 29 -3.71 -4.66 5.09
C PRO A 29 -2.49 -5.54 5.39
N PRO A 30 -2.64 -6.61 6.20
CA PRO A 30 -1.52 -7.44 6.66
C PRO A 30 -0.59 -7.95 5.53
N ILE A 31 -1.18 -8.33 4.39
CA ILE A 31 -0.45 -8.83 3.21
C ILE A 31 0.44 -7.76 2.54
N LEU A 32 0.13 -6.48 2.72
CA LEU A 32 0.98 -5.38 2.24
C LEU A 32 1.95 -4.93 3.32
N ARG A 33 1.54 -4.97 4.59
CA ARG A 33 2.38 -4.57 5.73
C ARG A 33 3.63 -5.45 5.87
N GLN A 34 3.56 -6.73 5.53
CA GLN A 34 4.74 -7.61 5.50
C GLN A 34 5.83 -7.18 4.50
N HIS A 35 5.51 -6.28 3.56
CA HIS A 35 6.45 -5.71 2.59
C HIS A 35 7.00 -4.34 3.02
N THR A 36 6.75 -3.92 4.27
CA THR A 36 7.45 -2.80 4.89
C THR A 36 8.70 -3.27 5.63
N VAL A 37 9.87 -2.79 5.23
CA VAL A 37 11.18 -3.19 5.78
C VAL A 37 11.73 -2.16 6.75
N GLY A 38 12.12 -2.61 7.95
CA GLY A 38 12.75 -1.73 8.94
C GLY A 38 14.11 -1.20 8.49
N GLU A 39 14.87 -2.04 7.78
CA GLU A 39 16.22 -1.75 7.29
C GLU A 39 16.28 -1.79 5.76
N ILE A 40 17.09 -0.91 5.16
CA ILE A 40 17.17 -0.78 3.70
C ILE A 40 17.78 -2.01 3.02
N ASP A 41 18.68 -2.71 3.73
CA ASP A 41 19.37 -3.90 3.22
C ASP A 41 18.42 -5.09 3.00
N ASP A 42 17.24 -5.05 3.61
CA ASP A 42 16.19 -6.06 3.42
C ASP A 42 15.33 -5.83 2.16
N LEU A 43 15.35 -4.65 1.54
CA LEU A 43 14.54 -4.33 0.36
C LEU A 43 14.76 -5.33 -0.80
N PRO A 44 16.01 -5.61 -1.23
CA PRO A 44 16.25 -6.48 -2.38
C PRO A 44 15.67 -7.89 -2.19
N ARG A 45 15.68 -8.40 -0.96
CA ARG A 45 15.14 -9.71 -0.62
C ARG A 45 13.62 -9.77 -0.85
N LEU A 46 12.88 -8.75 -0.41
CA LEU A 46 11.43 -8.70 -0.57
C LEU A 46 11.01 -8.37 -2.00
N ILE A 47 11.75 -7.50 -2.69
CA ILE A 47 11.53 -7.22 -4.12
C ILE A 47 11.67 -8.52 -4.91
N ARG A 48 12.75 -9.29 -4.66
CA ARG A 48 12.95 -10.58 -5.33
C ARG A 48 11.84 -11.58 -5.00
N ALA A 49 11.40 -11.67 -3.73
CA ALA A 49 10.30 -12.55 -3.36
C ALA A 49 9.00 -12.24 -4.13
N LEU A 50 8.66 -10.96 -4.29
CA LEU A 50 7.49 -10.53 -5.08
C LEU A 50 7.68 -10.71 -6.58
N HIS A 51 8.90 -10.66 -7.08
CA HIS A 51 9.20 -10.87 -8.48
C HIS A 51 9.14 -12.36 -8.85
N ASP A 52 9.65 -13.24 -7.98
CA ASP A 52 9.78 -14.67 -8.25
C ASP A 52 8.51 -15.47 -7.91
N ASP A 53 7.59 -14.90 -7.12
CA ASP A 53 6.30 -15.50 -6.76
C ASP A 53 5.14 -14.69 -7.35
N GLU A 54 4.65 -15.14 -8.51
CA GLU A 54 3.54 -14.52 -9.23
C GLU A 54 2.23 -14.53 -8.42
N VAL A 55 2.00 -15.58 -7.61
CA VAL A 55 0.78 -15.71 -6.81
C VAL A 55 0.79 -14.67 -5.70
N LEU A 56 1.91 -14.53 -4.99
CA LEU A 56 2.10 -13.47 -4.00
C LEU A 56 2.00 -12.09 -4.63
N ASN A 57 2.64 -11.87 -5.78
CA ASN A 57 2.59 -10.60 -6.50
C ASN A 57 1.14 -10.18 -6.79
N ARG A 58 0.36 -11.08 -7.40
CA ARG A 58 -1.04 -10.84 -7.74
C ARG A 58 -1.90 -10.59 -6.50
N ALA A 59 -1.70 -11.37 -5.43
CA ALA A 59 -2.43 -11.17 -4.18
C ALA A 59 -2.13 -9.78 -3.56
N CYS A 60 -0.88 -9.32 -3.60
CA CYS A 60 -0.51 -7.99 -3.16
C CYS A 60 -1.08 -6.90 -4.08
N ALA A 61 -1.07 -7.10 -5.40
CA ALA A 61 -1.65 -6.17 -6.36
C ALA A 61 -3.15 -5.94 -6.10
N GLU A 62 -3.91 -7.04 -5.96
CA GLU A 62 -5.34 -7.00 -5.66
C GLU A 62 -5.63 -6.33 -4.31
N ALA A 63 -4.83 -6.64 -3.28
CA ALA A 63 -4.94 -5.99 -1.98
C ALA A 63 -4.62 -4.49 -2.04
N GLY A 64 -3.68 -4.09 -2.89
CA GLY A 64 -3.32 -2.69 -3.15
C GLY A 64 -4.50 -1.91 -3.73
N LEU A 65 -5.08 -2.43 -4.80
CA LEU A 65 -6.25 -1.83 -5.47
C LEU A 65 -7.43 -1.68 -4.49
N ALA A 66 -7.74 -2.74 -3.74
CA ALA A 66 -8.81 -2.70 -2.73
C ALA A 66 -8.54 -1.68 -1.60
N SER A 67 -7.28 -1.51 -1.21
CA SER A 67 -6.88 -0.53 -0.20
C SER A 67 -7.06 0.90 -0.70
N ILE A 68 -6.74 1.17 -1.98
CA ILE A 68 -6.92 2.49 -2.59
C ILE A 68 -8.39 2.91 -2.60
N GLU A 69 -9.28 2.02 -3.02
CA GLU A 69 -10.73 2.27 -2.99
C GLU A 69 -11.22 2.62 -1.58
N THR A 70 -10.72 1.92 -0.56
CA THR A 70 -11.14 2.13 0.83
C THR A 70 -10.54 3.38 1.47
N LEU A 71 -9.27 3.70 1.17
CA LEU A 71 -8.53 4.78 1.83
C LEU A 71 -8.74 6.14 1.17
N CYS A 72 -8.85 6.15 -0.17
CA CYS A 72 -8.81 7.37 -0.97
C CYS A 72 -9.71 7.31 -2.22
N GLY A 73 -10.58 6.29 -2.32
CA GLY A 73 -11.68 6.28 -3.29
C GLY A 73 -12.58 7.49 -3.06
N ARG A 74 -13.23 7.96 -4.14
CA ARG A 74 -14.03 9.18 -4.10
C ARG A 74 -15.08 9.17 -2.99
N ASP A 75 -15.84 8.08 -2.89
CA ASP A 75 -16.91 7.95 -1.90
C ASP A 75 -16.36 7.92 -0.47
N ALA A 76 -15.22 7.24 -0.25
CA ALA A 76 -14.55 7.20 1.05
C ALA A 76 -14.09 8.59 1.49
N VAL A 77 -13.50 9.38 0.58
CA VAL A 77 -13.10 10.76 0.85
C VAL A 77 -14.31 11.65 1.11
N ASP A 78 -15.36 11.56 0.29
CA ASP A 78 -16.58 12.34 0.45
C ASP A 78 -17.26 12.05 1.81
N ASP A 79 -17.28 10.79 2.25
CA ASP A 79 -17.79 10.38 3.57
C ASP A 79 -16.95 10.93 4.72
N LEU A 80 -15.62 10.88 4.61
CA LEU A 80 -14.72 11.45 5.62
C LEU A 80 -14.88 12.96 5.71
N MET A 81 -15.00 13.64 4.57
CA MET A 81 -15.24 15.09 4.52
C MET A 81 -16.58 15.46 5.14
N ARG A 82 -17.65 14.71 4.84
CA ARG A 82 -18.97 14.90 5.49
C ARG A 82 -18.89 14.75 7.01
N LYS A 83 -18.16 13.75 7.52
CA LYS A 83 -17.97 13.55 8.96
C LYS A 83 -17.15 14.65 9.63
N ALA A 84 -16.20 15.25 8.92
CA ALA A 84 -15.33 16.28 9.48
C ALA A 84 -15.99 17.65 9.64
N VAL A 85 -17.08 17.91 8.89
CA VAL A 85 -17.82 19.19 8.92
C VAL A 85 -19.15 19.12 9.69
N ALA A 86 -19.51 17.95 10.22
CA ALA A 86 -20.67 17.71 11.06
C ALA A 86 -20.33 17.89 12.55
#